data_AF-A0A0M8XIV4-F1
#
_entry.id   AF-A0A0M8XIV4-F1
#
_cell.length_a   1.000
_cell.length_b   1.000
_cell.length_c   1.000
_cell.angle_alpha   90.00
_cell.angle_beta   90.00
_cell.angle_gamma   90.00
#
_symmetry.space_group_name_H-M   'P 1'
#
loop_
_entity.id
_entity.type
_entity.pdbx_description
1 polymer ?
#
loop_
_entity_poly.entity_id
_entity_poly.type
_entity_poly.pdbx_seq_one_letter_code
_entity_poly.pdbx_strand_id
1 'polypeptide(L)'
;LQDLPAVFNTQVNDALLTAVASAIGHWTGDDHVRIDLEGHGREDLFDDIDLSRTVGWFTTISPVRLPVARPDDLVEGLKSTKELLRRRPRQGIGYGLLAHGAGPDRALEPETAAQVSFNYLGQFDASGGFAAHSGKAGPDWHPDNQRPYQ
;
A
#
# COMPACT_ATOMS: atom_id res chain seq x y z
N LEU A 1 15.76 -0.77 12.73
CA LEU A 1 14.50 -0.30 12.09
C LEU A 1 13.58 0.44 13.07
N GLN A 2 13.61 0.12 14.38
CA GLN A 2 12.71 0.72 15.38
C GLN A 2 12.97 2.22 15.68
N ASP A 3 14.19 2.73 15.46
CA ASP A 3 14.53 4.14 15.79
C ASP A 3 14.33 5.13 14.63
N LEU A 4 14.11 4.65 13.40
CA LEU A 4 13.97 5.49 12.20
C LEU A 4 12.76 6.45 12.25
N PRO A 5 11.57 6.04 12.75
CA PRO A 5 10.40 6.92 12.74
C PRO A 5 10.56 8.18 13.59
N ALA A 6 11.31 8.10 14.68
CA ALA A 6 11.45 9.17 15.66
C ALA A 6 12.39 10.30 15.21
N VAL A 7 13.39 9.99 14.37
CA VAL A 7 14.41 10.98 13.95
C VAL A 7 13.97 11.79 12.73
N PHE A 8 13.16 11.20 11.84
CA PHE A 8 12.78 11.84 10.58
C PHE A 8 11.27 12.08 10.40
N ASN A 9 10.43 11.78 11.40
CA ASN A 9 8.97 11.78 11.24
C ASN A 9 8.55 10.99 9.98
N THR A 10 9.25 9.87 9.75
CA THR A 10 9.04 8.94 8.63
C THR A 10 8.25 7.75 9.13
N GLN A 11 7.39 7.20 8.29
CA GLN A 11 6.80 5.91 8.56
C GLN A 11 7.78 4.81 8.14
N VAL A 12 7.67 3.61 8.72
CA VAL A 12 8.48 2.44 8.29
C VAL A 12 8.39 2.23 6.77
N ASN A 13 7.22 2.52 6.20
CA ASN A 13 6.97 2.48 4.77
C ASN A 13 7.89 3.38 3.95
N ASP A 14 8.22 4.59 4.42
CA ASP A 14 9.07 5.51 3.65
C ASP A 14 10.44 4.88 3.39
N ALA A 15 11.07 4.36 4.46
CA ALA A 15 12.38 3.72 4.38
C ALA A 15 12.36 2.43 3.55
N LEU A 16 11.34 1.59 3.75
CA LEU A 16 11.21 0.34 2.99
C LEU A 16 11.00 0.62 1.50
N LEU A 17 10.14 1.57 1.15
CA LEU A 17 9.86 1.93 -0.24
C LEU A 17 11.07 2.59 -0.92
N THR A 18 11.81 3.46 -0.21
CA THR A 18 13.08 3.99 -0.73
C THR A 18 14.07 2.86 -1.02
N ALA A 19 14.23 1.90 -0.10
CA ALA A 19 15.15 0.78 -0.29
C ALA A 19 14.74 -0.13 -1.46
N VAL A 20 13.45 -0.48 -1.56
CA VAL A 20 12.91 -1.32 -2.64
C VAL A 20 13.05 -0.64 -3.99
N ALA A 21 12.63 0.63 -4.11
CA ALA A 21 12.77 1.39 -5.35
C ALA A 21 14.25 1.51 -5.76
N SER A 22 15.15 1.75 -4.81
CA SER A 22 16.59 1.84 -5.10
C SER A 22 17.18 0.51 -5.55
N ALA A 23 16.80 -0.60 -4.91
CA ALA A 23 17.27 -1.92 -5.29
C ALA A 23 16.83 -2.30 -6.71
N ILE A 24 15.55 -2.07 -7.03
CA ILE A 24 15.01 -2.35 -8.37
C ILE A 24 15.65 -1.43 -9.42
N GLY A 25 15.70 -0.13 -9.16
CA GLY A 25 16.25 0.84 -10.11
C GLY A 25 17.73 0.61 -10.42
N HIS A 26 18.55 0.30 -9.41
CA HIS A 26 19.95 -0.06 -9.66
C HIS A 26 20.10 -1.38 -10.44
N TRP A 27 19.16 -2.31 -10.31
CA TRP A 27 19.16 -3.56 -11.05
C TRP A 27 18.72 -3.38 -12.51
N THR A 28 17.69 -2.56 -12.77
CA THR A 28 17.16 -2.32 -14.13
C THR A 28 17.88 -1.22 -14.87
N GLY A 29 18.56 -0.31 -14.16
CA GLY A 29 19.16 0.90 -14.71
C GLY A 29 18.18 2.09 -14.82
N ASP A 30 16.96 1.95 -14.28
CA ASP A 30 15.95 3.02 -14.29
C ASP A 30 16.21 4.06 -13.20
N ASP A 31 15.77 5.30 -13.45
CA ASP A 31 15.82 6.40 -12.49
C ASP A 31 14.57 6.51 -11.60
N HIS A 32 13.51 5.78 -11.96
CA HIS A 32 12.26 5.67 -11.21
C HIS A 32 11.69 4.27 -11.32
N VAL A 33 10.98 3.84 -10.28
CA VAL A 33 10.30 2.54 -10.22
C VAL A 33 8.83 2.75 -9.93
N ARG A 34 7.98 2.08 -10.72
CA ARG A 34 6.54 2.03 -10.47
C ARG A 34 6.22 0.86 -9.55
N ILE A 35 5.49 1.12 -8.47
CA ILE A 35 5.07 0.12 -7.49
C ILE A 35 3.59 0.29 -7.22
N ASP A 36 2.84 -0.80 -7.26
CA ASP A 36 1.48 -0.83 -6.74
C ASP A 36 1.56 -0.92 -5.21
N LEU A 37 1.14 0.15 -4.53
CA LEU A 37 1.21 0.23 -3.07
C LEU A 37 -0.12 -0.19 -2.47
N GLU A 38 -0.07 -1.25 -1.66
CA GLU A 38 -1.19 -1.72 -0.86
C GLU A 38 -1.32 -0.90 0.44
N GLY A 39 -2.56 -0.50 0.74
CA GLY A 39 -2.93 0.20 1.97
C GLY A 39 -4.05 -0.53 2.70
N HIS A 40 -4.24 -0.23 3.98
CA HIS A 40 -5.28 -0.88 4.79
C HIS A 40 -6.71 -0.49 4.38
N GLY A 41 -6.89 0.67 3.72
CA GLY A 41 -8.17 1.16 3.20
C GLY A 41 -9.22 1.51 4.25
N ARG A 42 -8.77 1.83 5.46
CA ARG A 42 -9.59 2.26 6.60
C ARG A 42 -9.27 3.71 6.91
N GLU A 43 -9.38 4.55 5.90
CA GLU A 43 -9.18 5.99 6.04
C GLU A 43 -10.42 6.62 6.69
N ASP A 44 -10.23 7.71 7.44
CA ASP A 44 -11.32 8.49 8.02
C ASP A 44 -12.03 9.28 6.91
N LEU A 45 -12.94 8.61 6.19
CA LEU A 45 -13.66 9.16 5.05
C LEU A 45 -14.97 9.87 5.43
N PHE A 46 -15.58 9.45 6.54
CA PHE A 46 -16.89 9.90 7.00
C PHE A 46 -16.86 10.01 8.52
N ASP A 47 -17.40 11.11 9.06
CA ASP A 47 -17.35 11.41 10.49
C ASP A 47 -18.17 10.42 11.36
N ASP A 48 -19.10 9.69 10.74
CA ASP A 48 -20.06 8.80 11.39
C ASP A 48 -19.75 7.30 11.19
N ILE A 49 -18.62 6.96 10.55
CA ILE A 49 -18.24 5.57 10.26
C ILE A 49 -16.95 5.19 11.00
N ASP A 50 -17.06 4.22 11.91
CA ASP A 50 -15.92 3.58 12.58
C ASP A 50 -15.66 2.19 12.00
N LEU A 51 -14.49 2.02 11.36
CA LEU A 51 -14.03 0.75 10.78
C LEU A 51 -13.00 0.04 11.65
N SER A 52 -12.66 0.54 12.84
CA SER A 52 -11.55 0.01 13.66
C SER A 52 -11.71 -1.47 14.04
N ARG A 53 -12.94 -1.96 14.15
CA ARG A 53 -13.27 -3.34 14.56
C ARG A 53 -14.06 -4.13 13.52
N THR A 54 -14.16 -3.62 12.29
CA THR A 54 -14.95 -4.25 11.23
C THR A 54 -14.10 -5.24 10.44
N VAL A 55 -14.48 -6.52 10.46
CA VAL A 55 -13.84 -7.55 9.63
C VAL A 55 -14.36 -7.46 8.21
N GLY A 56 -13.46 -7.45 7.24
CA GLY A 56 -13.77 -7.34 5.82
C GLY A 56 -12.51 -7.09 4.99
N TRP A 57 -12.66 -7.15 3.66
CA TRP A 57 -11.58 -6.85 2.73
C TRP A 57 -11.59 -5.35 2.39
N PHE A 58 -10.74 -4.58 3.08
CA PHE A 58 -10.63 -3.13 2.90
C PHE A 58 -9.41 -2.72 2.07
N THR A 59 -8.51 -3.64 1.72
CA THR A 59 -7.25 -3.33 1.04
C THR A 59 -7.44 -2.44 -0.19
N THR A 60 -6.67 -1.36 -0.23
CA THR A 60 -6.60 -0.46 -1.39
C THR A 60 -5.33 -0.70 -2.17
N ILE A 61 -5.39 -0.64 -3.49
CA ILE A 61 -4.20 -0.68 -4.36
C ILE A 61 -4.12 0.65 -5.10
N SER A 62 -2.95 1.29 -5.06
CA SER A 62 -2.71 2.58 -5.72
C SER A 62 -1.27 2.67 -6.22
N PRO A 63 -1.04 2.96 -7.51
CA PRO A 63 0.30 3.03 -8.06
C PRO A 63 1.06 4.24 -7.50
N VAL A 64 2.36 4.08 -7.31
CA VAL A 64 3.32 5.16 -7.03
C VAL A 64 4.52 5.04 -7.96
N ARG A 65 5.05 6.17 -8.42
CA ARG A 65 6.29 6.24 -9.19
C ARG A 65 7.37 6.84 -8.30
N LEU A 66 8.23 6.00 -7.74
CA LEU A 66 9.24 6.41 -6.77
C LEU A 66 10.57 6.72 -7.45
N PRO A 67 11.26 7.80 -7.06
CA PRO A 67 12.62 8.06 -7.53
C PRO A 67 13.58 7.02 -6.95
N VAL A 68 14.61 6.68 -7.72
CA VAL A 68 15.69 5.75 -7.33
C VAL A 68 16.76 6.55 -6.58
N ALA A 69 16.99 6.23 -5.31
CA ALA A 69 17.99 6.91 -4.51
C ALA A 69 19.39 6.43 -4.91
N ARG A 70 20.32 7.37 -5.08
CA ARG A 70 21.71 7.03 -5.34
C ARG A 70 22.38 6.52 -4.06
N PRO A 71 23.39 5.63 -4.15
CA PRO A 71 24.05 5.08 -2.97
C PRO A 71 24.70 6.14 -2.07
N ASP A 72 25.15 7.24 -2.65
CA ASP A 72 25.78 8.39 -2.00
C ASP A 72 24.77 9.41 -1.44
N ASP A 73 23.48 9.28 -1.75
CA ASP A 73 22.45 10.25 -1.36
C ASP A 73 21.13 9.59 -0.89
N LEU A 74 21.26 8.59 -0.02
CA LEU A 74 20.11 7.86 0.55
C LEU A 74 19.19 8.76 1.39
N VAL A 75 19.74 9.80 2.02
CA VAL A 75 18.97 10.72 2.87
C VAL A 75 18.03 11.57 2.02
N GLU A 76 18.50 12.11 0.89
CA GLU A 76 17.65 12.87 -0.01
C GLU A 76 16.66 11.98 -0.76
N GLY A 77 17.06 10.74 -1.07
CA GLY A 77 16.15 9.71 -1.56
C GLY A 77 14.99 9.45 -0.59
N LEU A 78 15.28 9.26 0.69
CA LEU A 78 14.27 9.04 1.73
C LEU A 78 13.31 10.23 1.86
N LYS A 79 13.83 11.47 1.87
CA LYS A 79 12.98 12.67 1.88
C LYS A 79 12.08 12.75 0.65
N SER A 80 12.64 12.46 -0.53
CA SER A 80 11.89 12.49 -1.79
C SER A 80 10.75 11.48 -1.78
N THR A 81 11.02 10.23 -1.36
CA THR A 81 9.99 9.20 -1.18
C THR A 81 8.92 9.64 -0.18
N LYS A 82 9.33 10.14 0.99
CA LYS A 82 8.42 10.61 2.04
C LYS A 82 7.49 11.72 1.55
N GLU A 83 8.04 12.75 0.91
CA GLU A 83 7.25 13.88 0.40
C GLU A 83 6.30 13.46 -0.72
N LEU A 84 6.71 12.51 -1.57
CA LEU A 84 5.83 11.92 -2.58
C LEU A 84 4.66 11.18 -1.93
N LEU A 85 4.95 10.34 -0.93
CA LEU A 85 3.91 9.57 -0.23
C LEU A 85 2.93 10.46 0.53
N ARG A 86 3.40 11.55 1.15
CA ARG A 86 2.55 12.53 1.85
C ARG A 86 1.63 13.34 0.96
N ARG A 87 2.01 13.55 -0.31
CA ARG A 87 1.17 14.28 -1.29
C ARG A 87 -0.04 13.47 -1.73
N ARG A 88 -0.07 12.17 -1.45
CA ARG A 88 -1.21 11.30 -1.80
C ARG A 88 -2.43 11.67 -0.96
N PRO A 89 -3.55 12.07 -1.57
CA PRO A 89 -4.79 12.27 -0.84
C PRO A 89 -5.26 10.97 -0.22
N ARG A 90 -5.49 10.96 1.10
CA ARG A 90 -6.10 9.84 1.85
C ARG A 90 -5.48 8.48 1.50
N GLN A 91 -4.15 8.44 1.50
CA GLN A 91 -3.38 7.24 1.17
C GLN A 91 -3.79 6.56 -0.15
N GLY A 92 -4.23 7.32 -1.15
CA GLY A 92 -4.51 6.80 -2.49
C GLY A 92 -5.80 5.99 -2.63
N ILE A 93 -6.66 5.94 -1.60
CA ILE A 93 -7.94 5.18 -1.63
C ILE A 93 -8.85 5.54 -2.81
N GLY A 94 -8.80 6.79 -3.28
CA GLY A 94 -9.58 7.26 -4.42
C GLY A 94 -9.17 6.65 -5.76
N TYR A 95 -7.94 6.14 -5.90
CA TYR A 95 -7.45 5.59 -7.17
C TYR A 95 -8.30 4.41 -7.64
N GLY A 96 -8.51 3.41 -6.78
CA GLY A 96 -9.32 2.24 -7.12
C GLY A 96 -10.77 2.61 -7.45
N LEU A 97 -11.36 3.53 -6.68
CA LEU A 97 -12.71 4.03 -6.93
C LEU A 97 -12.85 4.65 -8.34
N LEU A 98 -11.90 5.51 -8.72
CA LEU A 98 -11.91 6.18 -10.02
C LEU A 98 -11.56 5.23 -11.17
N ALA A 99 -10.60 4.31 -10.99
CA ALA A 99 -10.24 3.29 -11.98
C ALA A 99 -11.39 2.32 -12.24
N HIS A 100 -12.23 2.04 -11.24
CA HIS A 100 -13.43 1.21 -11.37
C HIS A 100 -14.71 1.99 -11.68
N GLY A 101 -14.60 3.27 -12.07
CA GLY A 101 -15.71 4.03 -12.64
C GLY A 101 -16.67 4.68 -11.65
N ALA A 102 -16.29 4.84 -10.38
CA ALA A 102 -17.13 5.49 -9.35
C ALA A 102 -17.16 7.04 -9.43
N GLY A 103 -16.78 7.65 -10.55
CA GLY A 103 -16.71 9.11 -10.74
C GLY A 103 -17.63 9.64 -11.84
N PRO A 104 -18.00 10.95 -11.80
CA PRO A 104 -18.94 11.55 -12.75
C PRO A 104 -18.39 11.67 -14.18
N ASP A 105 -17.07 11.79 -14.35
CA ASP A 105 -16.40 12.00 -15.63
C ASP A 105 -15.39 10.89 -15.90
N ARG A 106 -15.85 9.81 -16.54
CA ARG A 106 -15.07 8.67 -17.08
C ARG A 106 -14.18 7.92 -16.06
N ALA A 107 -14.13 6.59 -16.20
CA ALA A 107 -13.13 5.81 -15.49
C ALA A 107 -11.73 6.35 -15.86
N LEU A 108 -10.84 6.48 -14.87
CA LEU A 108 -9.42 6.64 -15.18
C LEU A 108 -9.04 5.46 -16.05
N GLU A 109 -8.54 5.70 -17.27
CA GLU A 109 -7.88 4.65 -18.04
C GLU A 109 -6.73 4.17 -17.15
N PRO A 110 -6.76 2.91 -16.67
CA PRO A 110 -5.71 2.45 -15.79
C PRO A 110 -4.42 2.51 -16.58
N GLU A 111 -3.48 3.35 -16.11
CA GLU A 111 -2.12 3.30 -16.60
C GLU A 111 -1.59 1.87 -16.50
N THR A 112 -0.58 1.53 -17.31
CA THR A 112 0.06 0.20 -17.29
C THR A 112 0.32 -0.25 -15.86
N ALA A 113 -0.23 -1.42 -15.50
CA ALA A 113 -0.11 -1.99 -14.16
C ALA A 113 1.36 -2.05 -13.71
N ALA A 114 1.63 -1.78 -12.43
CA ALA A 114 2.99 -1.95 -11.94
C ALA A 114 3.36 -3.43 -12.02
N GLN A 115 4.63 -3.71 -12.32
CA GLN A 115 5.14 -5.08 -12.32
C GLN A 115 5.45 -5.59 -10.90
N VAL A 116 5.39 -4.69 -9.91
CA VAL A 116 5.72 -4.96 -8.52
C VAL A 116 4.62 -4.40 -7.63
N SER A 117 4.07 -5.23 -6.74
CA SER A 117 3.22 -4.80 -5.62
C SER A 117 4.02 -4.80 -4.32
N PHE A 118 3.73 -3.85 -3.43
CA PHE A 118 4.33 -3.75 -2.11
C PHE A 118 3.25 -3.63 -1.03
N ASN A 119 3.37 -4.47 0.01
CA ASN A 119 2.51 -4.47 1.18
C ASN A 119 3.35 -4.60 2.45
N TYR A 120 3.13 -3.69 3.41
CA TYR A 120 3.72 -3.75 4.74
C TYR A 120 2.65 -4.12 5.77
N LEU A 121 2.73 -5.35 6.28
CA LEU A 121 1.75 -5.93 7.21
C LEU A 121 1.88 -5.42 8.65
N GLY A 122 2.76 -4.47 8.92
CA GLY A 122 3.04 -3.97 10.27
C GLY A 122 3.95 -4.88 11.07
N GLN A 123 3.91 -4.71 12.39
CA GLN A 123 4.61 -5.58 13.35
C GLN A 123 3.58 -6.47 14.04
N PHE A 124 3.86 -7.77 14.07
CA PHE A 124 3.05 -8.73 14.80
C PHE A 124 3.69 -8.99 16.15
N ASP A 125 3.03 -8.58 17.23
CA ASP A 125 3.44 -8.99 18.57
C ASP A 125 3.05 -10.44 18.78
N ALA A 126 4.03 -11.30 19.05
CA ALA A 126 3.83 -12.73 19.32
C ALA A 126 3.03 -13.01 20.60
N SER A 127 2.63 -11.98 21.35
CA SER A 127 1.86 -12.07 22.60
C SER A 127 0.34 -12.13 22.41
N GLY A 128 -0.16 -12.01 21.17
CA GLY A 128 -1.57 -12.17 20.87
C GLY A 128 -1.97 -13.65 20.81
N GLY A 129 -2.58 -14.17 21.88
CA GLY A 129 -3.08 -15.54 21.96
C GLY A 129 -4.25 -15.79 21.00
N PHE A 130 -3.95 -16.05 19.73
CA PHE A 130 -4.92 -16.64 18.81
C PHE A 130 -5.06 -18.12 19.13
N ALA A 131 -6.25 -18.54 19.54
CA ALA A 131 -6.60 -19.94 19.69
C ALA A 131 -7.43 -20.38 18.47
N ALA A 132 -7.14 -21.56 17.94
CA ALA A 132 -7.99 -22.17 16.93
C ALA A 132 -9.41 -22.33 17.50
N HIS A 133 -10.40 -21.79 16.79
CA HIS A 133 -11.80 -22.06 17.11
C HIS A 133 -12.21 -23.38 16.44
N SER A 134 -12.93 -24.23 17.15
CA SER A 134 -13.40 -25.53 16.62
C SER A 134 -14.61 -25.40 15.70
N GLY A 135 -15.17 -24.20 15.53
CA GLY A 135 -16.28 -23.93 14.63
C GLY A 135 -15.85 -23.91 13.16
N LYS A 136 -16.81 -24.16 12.26
CA LYS A 136 -16.58 -23.98 10.82
C LYS A 136 -16.49 -22.49 10.52
N ALA A 137 -15.44 -22.06 9.82
CA ALA A 137 -15.25 -20.67 9.38
C ALA A 137 -16.31 -20.17 8.37
N GLY A 138 -17.17 -21.08 7.88
CA GLY A 138 -18.02 -20.83 6.73
C GLY A 138 -17.22 -20.92 5.42
N PRO A 139 -17.85 -20.65 4.28
CA PRO A 139 -17.14 -20.53 3.01
C PRO A 139 -16.33 -19.22 2.95
N ASP A 140 -15.06 -19.32 2.56
CA ASP A 140 -14.15 -18.16 2.42
C ASP A 140 -14.48 -17.26 1.23
N TRP A 141 -15.49 -17.62 0.43
CA TRP A 141 -15.93 -16.89 -0.75
C TRP A 141 -17.43 -17.07 -1.00
N HIS A 142 -18.02 -16.08 -1.67
CA HIS A 142 -19.38 -16.21 -2.19
C HIS A 142 -19.44 -17.32 -3.26
N PRO A 143 -20.49 -18.17 -3.29
CA PRO A 143 -20.61 -19.24 -4.29
C PRO A 143 -20.57 -18.75 -5.74
N ASP A 144 -20.97 -17.50 -5.98
CA ASP A 144 -20.96 -16.89 -7.32
C ASP A 144 -19.62 -16.24 -7.72
N ASN A 145 -18.60 -16.27 -6.85
CA ASN A 145 -17.33 -15.62 -7.13
C ASN A 145 -16.46 -16.51 -8.05
N GLN A 146 -16.57 -16.30 -9.37
CA GLN A 146 -15.77 -17.02 -10.36
C GLN A 146 -14.32 -16.50 -10.35
N ARG A 147 -13.36 -17.37 -10.01
CA ARG A 147 -11.93 -17.01 -10.14
C ARG A 147 -11.56 -16.91 -11.62
N PRO A 148 -10.94 -15.81 -12.07
CA PRO A 148 -10.59 -15.61 -13.47
C PRO A 148 -9.49 -16.54 -14.00
N TYR A 149 -8.86 -17.34 -13.13
CA TYR A 149 -7.84 -18.32 -13.50
C TYR A 149 -8.12 -19.64 -12.75
N GLN A 150 -8.36 -20.71 -13.52
CA GLN A 150 -8.30 -22.10 -13.08
C GLN A 150 -7.05 -22.76 -13.65
#